data_AF-A0A564ZH89-F1
#
_entry.id   AF-A0A564ZH89-F1
#
_cell.length_a   1.000
_cell.length_b   1.000
_cell.length_c   1.000
_cell.angle_alpha   90.00
_cell.angle_beta   90.00
_cell.angle_gamma   90.00
#
_symmetry.space_group_name_H-M   'P 1'
#
loop_
_entity.id
_entity.type
_entity.pdbx_description
1 polymer ?
#
loop_
_entity_poly.entity_id
_entity_poly.type
_entity_poly.pdbx_seq_one_letter_code
_entity_poly.pdbx_strand_id
1 'polypeptide(L)'
;MAKRTKVQLGVATVDGVDLDFRTLHEEWNEYETEDGSRIRVKLVVTEIVRTDQYDLQTDQPVYVVRSGNIVVTKAPDELKEKLRDRQSR
;
A
#
# COMPACT_ATOMS: atom_id res chain seq x y z
N MET A 1 -6.48 -25.50 -1.32
CA MET A 1 -7.28 -25.41 -2.56
C MET A 1 -7.20 -23.98 -3.02
N ALA A 2 -6.81 -23.72 -4.27
CA ALA A 2 -6.66 -22.36 -4.78
C ALA A 2 -8.04 -21.68 -4.91
N LYS A 3 -8.24 -20.53 -4.27
CA LYS A 3 -9.55 -19.86 -4.24
C LYS A 3 -9.73 -19.00 -5.49
N ARG A 4 -10.74 -19.32 -6.29
CA ARG A 4 -11.09 -18.52 -7.48
C ARG A 4 -11.84 -17.27 -7.08
N THR A 5 -11.53 -16.16 -7.75
CA THR A 5 -12.12 -14.85 -7.46
C THR A 5 -12.22 -14.02 -8.73
N LYS A 6 -13.02 -12.95 -8.67
CA LYS A 6 -13.11 -11.92 -9.70
C LYS A 6 -12.52 -10.63 -9.17
N VAL A 7 -11.69 -9.97 -9.99
CA VAL A 7 -11.05 -8.70 -9.64
C VAL A 7 -11.28 -7.66 -10.73
N GLN A 8 -11.35 -6.40 -10.31
CA GLN A 8 -11.44 -5.27 -11.22
C GLN A 8 -10.04 -4.88 -11.70
N LEU A 9 -9.85 -4.84 -13.02
CA LEU A 9 -8.63 -4.39 -13.68
C LEU A 9 -9.01 -3.26 -14.66
N GLY A 10 -8.84 -2.02 -14.23
CA GLY A 10 -9.35 -0.85 -14.97
C GLY A 10 -10.87 -0.88 -15.07
N VAL A 11 -11.40 -0.88 -16.29
CA VAL A 11 -12.85 -0.95 -16.56
C VAL A 11 -13.38 -2.38 -16.67
N ALA A 12 -12.51 -3.38 -16.75
CA ALA A 12 -12.90 -4.78 -16.91
C ALA A 12 -12.91 -5.54 -15.57
N THR A 13 -13.83 -6.49 -15.44
CA THR A 13 -13.79 -7.51 -14.38
C THR A 13 -13.22 -8.80 -14.97
N VAL A 14 -12.19 -9.33 -14.34
CA VAL A 14 -11.49 -10.55 -14.82
C VAL A 14 -11.46 -11.61 -13.72
N ASP A 15 -11.45 -12.87 -14.13
CA ASP A 15 -11.26 -13.99 -13.22
C ASP A 15 -9.78 -14.16 -12.84
N GLY A 16 -9.54 -14.74 -11.68
CA GLY A 16 -8.20 -15.00 -11.17
C GLY A 16 -8.19 -15.97 -9.99
N VAL A 17 -6.98 -16.17 -9.46
CA VAL A 17 -6.69 -17.03 -8.31
C VAL A 17 -6.14 -16.17 -7.18
N ASP A 18 -6.84 -16.19 -6.04
CA ASP A 18 -6.38 -15.64 -4.77
C ASP A 18 -5.28 -16.55 -4.22
N LEU A 19 -4.07 -16.00 -4.09
CA LEU A 19 -2.86 -16.72 -3.73
C LEU A 19 -2.51 -16.48 -2.26
N ASP A 20 -2.34 -17.56 -1.52
CA ASP A 20 -1.63 -17.51 -0.25
C ASP A 20 -0.16 -17.14 -0.51
N PHE A 21 0.41 -16.30 0.37
CA PHE A 21 1.80 -15.88 0.26
C PHE A 21 2.46 -15.82 1.63
N ARG A 22 3.80 -15.89 1.65
CA ARG A 22 4.60 -15.50 2.81
C ARG A 22 5.38 -14.24 2.48
N THR A 23 5.42 -13.31 3.42
CA THR A 23 6.26 -12.12 3.31
C THR A 23 7.74 -12.51 3.38
N LEU A 24 8.52 -12.12 2.37
CA LEU A 24 9.97 -12.34 2.37
C LEU A 24 10.72 -11.21 3.08
N HIS A 25 10.33 -9.96 2.83
CA HIS A 25 10.90 -8.76 3.43
C HIS A 25 9.86 -7.64 3.49
N GLU A 26 9.78 -6.90 4.59
CA GLU A 26 8.85 -5.78 4.75
C GLU A 26 9.38 -4.78 5.80
N GLU A 27 10.00 -3.70 5.33
CA GLU A 27 10.62 -2.66 6.16
C GLU A 27 9.83 -1.35 6.15
N TRP A 28 10.16 -0.48 7.11
CA TRP A 28 9.65 0.89 7.14
C TRP A 28 10.41 1.75 6.13
N ASN A 29 9.68 2.51 5.32
CA ASN A 29 10.25 3.63 4.58
C ASN A 29 10.30 4.82 5.54
N GLU A 30 11.47 5.47 5.68
CA GLU A 30 11.65 6.61 6.59
C GLU A 30 12.02 7.86 5.81
N TYR A 31 11.40 8.98 6.17
CA TYR A 31 11.56 10.28 5.54
C TYR A 31 11.72 11.36 6.61
N GLU A 32 12.58 12.34 6.36
CA GLU A 32 12.70 13.55 7.17
C GLU A 32 12.30 14.76 6.33
N THR A 33 11.41 15.59 6.86
CA THR A 33 10.91 16.80 6.18
C THR A 33 11.72 18.03 6.60
N GLU A 34 11.60 19.12 5.84
CA GLU A 34 12.34 20.37 6.11
C GLU A 34 12.02 21.00 7.48
N ASP A 35 10.84 20.72 8.03
CA ASP A 35 10.45 21.16 9.37
C ASP A 35 10.98 20.25 10.50
N GLY A 36 11.74 19.20 10.17
CA GLY A 36 12.30 18.24 11.12
C GLY A 36 11.33 17.11 11.52
N SER A 37 10.15 17.01 10.90
CA SER A 37 9.27 15.86 11.12
C SER A 37 9.85 14.60 10.53
N ARG A 38 9.69 13.48 11.24
CA ARG A 38 10.02 12.14 10.73
C ARG A 38 8.74 11.39 10.39
N ILE A 39 8.62 10.96 9.14
CA ILE A 39 7.49 10.19 8.64
C ILE A 39 7.98 8.78 8.34
N ARG A 40 7.30 7.79 8.89
CA ARG A 40 7.55 6.37 8.62
C ARG A 40 6.33 5.78 7.95
N VAL A 41 6.51 5.16 6.79
CA VAL A 41 5.44 4.55 6.00
C VAL A 41 5.77 3.10 5.72
N LYS A 42 4.85 2.19 6.04
CA LYS A 42 4.94 0.77 5.68
C LYS A 42 3.78 0.40 4.76
N LEU A 43 4.12 -0.14 3.59
CA LEU A 43 3.15 -0.80 2.72
C LEU A 43 2.95 -2.23 3.22
N VAL A 44 1.72 -2.60 3.52
CA VAL A 44 1.35 -3.96 3.96
C VAL A 44 0.45 -4.57 2.91
N VAL A 45 0.91 -5.67 2.30
CA VAL A 45 0.13 -6.43 1.30
C VAL A 45 -0.88 -7.31 2.03
N THR A 46 -2.13 -7.31 1.56
CA THR A 46 -3.22 -8.08 2.17
C THR A 46 -3.77 -9.16 1.25
N GLU A 47 -3.64 -9.02 -0.07
CA GLU A 47 -4.14 -9.97 -1.05
C GLU A 47 -3.28 -9.90 -2.33
N ILE A 48 -2.98 -11.07 -2.90
CA ILE A 48 -2.32 -11.19 -4.20
C ILE A 48 -3.20 -12.09 -5.07
N VAL A 49 -3.77 -11.52 -6.13
CA VAL A 49 -4.56 -12.26 -7.11
C VAL A 49 -3.79 -12.35 -8.42
N ARG A 50 -3.47 -13.57 -8.86
CA ARG A 50 -3.02 -13.80 -10.23
C ARG A 50 -4.23 -13.88 -11.15
N THR A 51 -4.33 -12.97 -12.10
CA THR A 51 -5.42 -12.99 -13.08
C THR A 51 -5.16 -14.02 -14.17
N ASP A 52 -6.20 -14.35 -14.93
CA ASP A 52 -6.06 -15.20 -16.13
C ASP A 52 -5.56 -14.40 -17.36
N GLN A 53 -5.13 -13.14 -17.18
CA GLN A 53 -4.63 -12.26 -18.24
C GLN A 53 -3.10 -12.27 -18.30
N TYR A 54 -2.58 -11.99 -19.49
CA TYR A 54 -1.16 -11.82 -19.76
C TYR A 54 -0.90 -10.45 -20.37
N ASP A 55 0.18 -9.81 -19.94
CA ASP A 55 0.67 -8.59 -20.56
C ASP A 55 1.28 -8.94 -21.93
N LEU A 56 0.70 -8.40 -23.00
CA LEU A 56 1.07 -8.76 -24.38
C LEU A 56 2.47 -8.27 -24.79
N GLN A 57 3.07 -7.35 -24.05
CA GLN A 57 4.41 -6.83 -24.35
C GLN A 57 5.50 -7.64 -23.64
N THR A 58 5.21 -8.09 -22.43
CA THR A 58 6.19 -8.76 -21.55
C THR A 58 5.97 -10.27 -21.44
N ASP A 59 4.85 -10.78 -21.94
CA ASP A 59 4.39 -12.18 -21.80
C ASP A 59 4.35 -12.66 -20.34
N GLN A 60 4.10 -11.73 -19.41
CA GLN A 60 4.00 -12.01 -17.98
C GLN A 60 2.54 -12.07 -17.54
N PRO A 61 2.19 -12.96 -16.59
CA PRO A 61 0.86 -12.97 -16.00
C PRO A 61 0.60 -11.69 -15.22
N VAL A 62 -0.60 -11.14 -15.36
CA VAL A 62 -1.00 -9.91 -14.67
C VAL A 62 -1.48 -10.24 -13.25
N TYR A 63 -0.96 -9.49 -12.27
CA TYR A 63 -1.35 -9.60 -10.86
C TYR A 63 -2.10 -8.35 -10.41
N VAL A 64 -3.09 -8.56 -9.55
CA VAL A 64 -3.72 -7.51 -8.75
C VAL A 64 -3.24 -7.69 -7.30
N VAL A 65 -2.57 -6.67 -6.78
CA VAL A 65 -2.09 -6.65 -5.40
C VAL A 65 -2.90 -5.63 -4.62
N ARG A 66 -3.56 -6.06 -3.55
CA ARG A 66 -4.21 -5.16 -2.60
C ARG A 66 -3.30 -4.94 -1.40
N SER A 67 -3.23 -3.69 -0.97
CA SER A 67 -2.35 -3.28 0.12
C SER A 67 -2.92 -2.05 0.84
N GLY A 68 -2.46 -1.85 2.07
CA GLY A 68 -2.72 -0.66 2.87
C GLY A 68 -1.43 -0.04 3.37
N ASN A 69 -1.45 1.27 3.61
CA ASN A 69 -0.33 1.98 4.21
C ASN A 69 -0.57 2.15 5.71
N ILE A 70 0.45 1.83 6.50
CA ILE A 70 0.54 2.27 7.90
C ILE A 70 1.49 3.47 7.94
N VAL A 71 1.00 4.59 8.45
CA VAL A 71 1.75 5.86 8.50
C VAL A 71 1.90 6.31 9.95
N VAL A 72 3.14 6.60 10.34
CA VAL A 72 3.48 7.16 11.65
C VAL A 72 4.27 8.44 11.44
N THR A 73 3.86 9.51 12.11
CA THR A 73 4.55 10.81 12.03
C THR A 73 5.01 11.26 13.41
N LYS A 74 6.29 11.57 13.53
CA LYS A 74 6.88 12.27 14.66
C LYS A 74 7.20 13.69 14.24
N ALA A 75 6.27 14.60 14.50
CA ALA A 75 6.46 16.04 14.28
C ALA A 75 7.23 16.71 15.45
N PRO A 76 7.91 17.84 15.21
CA PRO A 76 8.44 18.71 16.26
C PRO A 76 7.35 19.23 17.20
N ASP A 77 7.71 19.55 18.44
CA ASP A 77 6.76 20.00 19.45
C ASP A 77 6.23 21.41 19.16
N GLU A 78 7.08 22.30 18.66
CA GLU A 78 6.70 23.66 18.27
C GLU A 78 5.63 23.67 17.17
N LEU A 79 5.70 22.71 16.25
CA LEU A 79 4.69 22.55 15.20
C LEU A 79 3.35 22.08 15.78
N LYS A 80 3.37 21.15 16.75
CA LYS A 80 2.15 20.65 17.41
C LYS A 80 1.45 21.76 18.19
N GLU A 81 2.21 22.57 18.92
CA GLU A 81 1.69 23.70 19.70
C GLU A 81 1.00 24.72 18.78
N LYS A 82 1.67 25.16 17.71
CA LYS A 82 1.10 26.09 16.71
C LYS A 82 -0.20 25.58 16.10
N LEU A 83 -0.31 24.27 15.84
CA LEU A 83 -1.52 23.67 15.27
C LEU A 83 -2.67 23.63 16.29
N ARG A 84 -2.38 23.38 17.57
CA ARG A 84 -3.40 23.40 18.65
C ARG A 84 -4.00 24.80 18.81
N ASP A 85 -3.17 25.82 18.83
CA ASP A 85 -3.62 27.22 18.98
C ASP A 85 -4.46 27.70 17.80
N ARG A 86 -4.23 27.16 16.60
CA ARG A 86 -5.06 27.45 15.42
C ARG A 86 -6.43 26.79 15.46
N GLN A 87 -6.57 25.67 16.16
CA GLN A 87 -7.82 24.92 16.26
C GLN A 87 -8.72 25.39 17.42
N SER A 88 -8.18 26.17 18.35
CA SER A 88 -8.93 26.75 19.48
C SER A 88 -9.53 28.13 19.17
N ARG A 89 -9.35 28.63 17.96
CA ARG A 89 -9.94 29.87 17.43
C ARG A 89 -11.13 29.55 16.53
#